data_AF-A0A3D3B5E7-F1
#
_entry.id   AF-A0A3D3B5E7-F1
#
_cell.length_a   1.000
_cell.length_b   1.000
_cell.length_c   1.000
_cell.angle_alpha   90.00
_cell.angle_beta   90.00
_cell.angle_gamma   90.00
#
_symmetry.space_group_name_H-M   'P 1'
#
loop_
_entity.id
_entity.type
_entity.pdbx_description
1 polymer ?
#
loop_
_entity_poly.entity_id
_entity_poly.type
_entity_poly.pdbx_seq_one_letter_code
_entity_poly.pdbx_strand_id
1 'polypeptide(L)'
;RSISLPATSAAAAKSMLRTSTAYARIRKQFNLPIGFMEGVEEPLARMVEAAYELEAARAVTASMVSAGEKPAVISALLKYVSTE
;
A
#
# COMPACT_ATOMS: atom_id res chain seq x y z
N ARG A 1 7.71 9.83 16.43
CA ARG A 1 7.44 10.33 15.06
C ARG A 1 6.94 9.15 14.24
N SER A 2 5.81 9.27 13.56
CA SER A 2 5.18 8.19 12.78
C SER A 2 5.92 7.94 11.47
N ILE A 3 7.18 7.52 11.58
CA ILE A 3 8.08 7.33 10.44
C ILE A 3 8.32 5.85 10.22
N SER A 4 8.70 5.11 11.26
CA SER A 4 9.08 3.70 11.14
C SER A 4 7.88 2.79 10.90
N LEU A 5 6.84 2.85 11.75
CA LEU A 5 5.67 1.98 11.64
C LEU A 5 4.96 2.11 10.28
N PRO A 6 4.60 3.33 9.82
CA PRO A 6 3.94 3.46 8.52
C PRO A 6 4.86 3.15 7.34
N ALA A 7 6.18 3.39 7.47
CA ALA A 7 7.13 3.01 6.42
C ALA A 7 7.21 1.48 6.28
N THR A 8 7.21 0.74 7.39
CA THR A 8 7.19 -0.72 7.34
C THR A 8 5.88 -1.23 6.75
N SER A 9 4.72 -0.69 7.16
CA SER A 9 3.43 -1.07 6.59
C SER A 9 3.35 -0.79 5.09
N ALA A 10 3.79 0.39 4.63
CA ALA A 10 3.83 0.74 3.21
C ALA A 10 4.78 -0.17 2.41
N ALA A 11 5.95 -0.50 2.97
CA ALA A 11 6.89 -1.43 2.34
C ALA A 11 6.31 -2.86 2.24
N ALA A 12 5.65 -3.33 3.29
CA ALA A 12 4.97 -4.62 3.31
C ALA A 12 3.84 -4.68 2.27
N ALA A 13 2.96 -3.66 2.23
CA ALA A 13 1.88 -3.56 1.26
C ALA A 13 2.39 -3.60 -0.19
N LYS A 14 3.43 -2.83 -0.51
CA LYS A 14 4.07 -2.85 -1.83
C LYS A 14 4.70 -4.21 -2.18
N SER A 15 5.33 -4.87 -1.21
CA SER A 15 5.95 -6.19 -1.41
C SER A 15 4.89 -7.26 -1.69
N MET A 16 3.79 -7.26 -0.93
CA MET A 16 2.64 -8.12 -1.15
C MET A 16 2.04 -7.87 -2.53
N LEU A 17 1.78 -6.61 -2.88
CA LEU A 17 1.25 -6.22 -4.18
C LEU A 17 2.12 -6.70 -5.33
N ARG A 18 3.44 -6.50 -5.25
CA ARG A 18 4.39 -6.92 -6.28
C ARG A 18 4.35 -8.44 -6.50
N THR A 19 4.29 -9.21 -5.42
CA THR A 19 4.31 -10.67 -5.49
C THR A 19 2.98 -11.20 -6.06
N SER A 20 1.85 -10.69 -5.56
CA SER A 20 0.52 -11.10 -6.02
C SER A 20 0.26 -10.72 -7.48
N THR A 21 0.62 -9.51 -7.90
CA THR A 21 0.45 -9.08 -9.30
C THR A 21 1.36 -9.85 -10.26
N ALA A 22 2.61 -10.13 -9.86
CA ALA A 22 3.52 -10.96 -10.65
C ALA A 22 2.94 -12.37 -10.84
N TYR A 23 2.42 -12.97 -9.77
CA TYR A 23 1.78 -14.28 -9.83
C TYR A 23 0.52 -14.26 -10.71
N ALA A 24 -0.33 -13.25 -10.54
CA ALA A 24 -1.56 -13.11 -11.32
C ALA A 24 -1.32 -12.97 -12.83
N ARG A 25 -0.16 -12.42 -13.22
CA ARG A 25 0.25 -12.27 -14.61
C ARG A 25 0.77 -13.57 -15.23
N ILE A 26 1.52 -14.38 -14.49
CA ILE A 26 2.13 -15.62 -15.01
C ILE A 26 1.18 -16.82 -14.93
N ARG A 27 0.32 -16.88 -13.92
CA ARG A 27 -0.61 -17.99 -13.70
C ARG A 27 -1.76 -17.88 -14.69
N LYS A 28 -2.01 -18.95 -15.45
CA LYS A 28 -3.14 -19.05 -16.38
C LYS A 28 -4.15 -20.09 -15.94
N GLN A 29 -5.43 -19.77 -16.11
CA GLN A 29 -6.56 -20.69 -15.95
C GLN A 29 -7.59 -20.38 -17.03
N PHE A 30 -8.26 -21.40 -17.57
CA PHE A 30 -9.17 -21.23 -18.73
C PHE A 30 -8.49 -20.54 -19.93
N ASN A 31 -7.19 -20.82 -20.14
CA ASN A 31 -6.35 -20.22 -21.18
C ASN A 31 -6.18 -18.68 -21.07
N LEU A 32 -6.53 -18.08 -19.93
CA LEU A 32 -6.38 -16.65 -19.63
C LEU A 32 -5.49 -16.45 -18.39
N PRO A 33 -4.61 -15.43 -18.35
CA PRO A 33 -3.95 -15.07 -17.09
C PRO A 33 -4.98 -14.70 -16.03
N ILE A 34 -4.81 -15.22 -14.81
CA ILE A 34 -5.82 -15.05 -13.76
C ILE A 34 -6.03 -13.60 -13.36
N GLY A 35 -5.06 -12.71 -13.60
CA GLY A 35 -5.19 -11.27 -13.35
C GLY A 35 -6.24 -10.55 -14.20
N PHE A 36 -6.73 -11.16 -15.29
CA PHE A 36 -7.85 -10.63 -16.10
C PHE A 36 -9.20 -11.23 -15.71
N MET A 37 -9.23 -12.08 -14.68
CA MET A 37 -10.48 -12.61 -14.15
C MET A 37 -10.98 -11.61 -13.10
N GLU A 38 -12.21 -11.12 -13.24
CA GLU A 38 -12.82 -10.11 -12.36
C GLU A 38 -12.66 -10.44 -10.86
N GLY A 39 -12.87 -11.70 -10.48
CA GLY A 39 -12.72 -12.16 -9.10
C GLY A 39 -11.30 -12.10 -8.53
N VAL A 40 -10.29 -11.87 -9.37
CA VAL A 40 -8.88 -11.64 -8.97
C VAL A 40 -8.50 -10.17 -9.21
N GLU A 41 -8.98 -9.58 -10.29
CA GLU A 41 -8.74 -8.19 -10.65
C GLU A 41 -9.24 -7.22 -9.57
N GLU A 42 -10.45 -7.43 -9.06
CA GLU A 42 -11.06 -6.55 -8.06
C GLU A 42 -10.29 -6.58 -6.71
N PRO A 43 -9.92 -7.75 -6.14
CA PRO A 43 -9.00 -7.80 -5.00
C PRO A 43 -7.62 -7.16 -5.26
N LEU A 44 -7.07 -7.34 -6.47
CA LEU A 44 -5.79 -6.72 -6.84
C LEU A 44 -5.92 -5.20 -6.88
N ALA A 45 -7.01 -4.66 -7.41
CA ALA A 45 -7.29 -3.23 -7.42
C ALA A 45 -7.35 -2.66 -5.99
N ARG A 46 -8.05 -3.31 -5.06
CA ARG A 46 -8.09 -2.92 -3.64
C ARG A 46 -6.70 -2.92 -2.99
N MET A 47 -5.87 -3.91 -3.32
CA MET A 47 -4.49 -3.94 -2.83
C MET A 47 -3.64 -2.79 -3.36
N VAL A 48 -3.83 -2.40 -4.63
CA VAL A 48 -3.15 -1.24 -5.23
C VAL A 48 -3.59 0.04 -4.53
N GLU A 49 -4.89 0.21 -4.30
CA GLU A 49 -5.48 1.36 -3.61
C GLU A 49 -4.86 1.54 -2.22
N ALA A 50 -4.90 0.50 -1.38
CA ALA A 50 -4.31 0.54 -0.04
C ALA A 50 -2.80 0.85 -0.06
N ALA A 51 -2.05 0.25 -0.97
CA ALA A 51 -0.61 0.51 -1.11
C ALA A 51 -0.32 1.95 -1.55
N TYR A 52 -1.17 2.52 -2.41
CA TYR A 52 -1.05 3.90 -2.88
C TYR A 52 -1.37 4.90 -1.77
N GLU A 53 -2.47 4.70 -1.04
CA GLU A 53 -2.87 5.56 0.08
C GLU A 53 -1.81 5.60 1.18
N LEU A 54 -1.30 4.43 1.60
CA LEU A 54 -0.26 4.33 2.61
C LEU A 54 1.03 5.03 2.17
N GLU A 55 1.43 4.88 0.91
CA GLU A 55 2.62 5.55 0.41
C GLU A 55 2.45 7.07 0.31
N ALA A 56 1.30 7.53 -0.20
CA ALA A 56 1.00 8.94 -0.30
C ALA A 56 1.00 9.60 1.09
N ALA A 57 0.33 8.98 2.06
CA ALA A 57 0.25 9.50 3.41
C ALA A 57 1.63 9.46 4.13
N ARG A 58 2.45 8.43 3.86
CA ARG A 58 3.85 8.37 4.31
C ARG A 58 4.68 9.50 3.70
N ALA A 59 4.57 9.75 2.40
CA ALA A 59 5.33 10.77 1.69
C ALA A 59 4.98 12.19 2.20
N VAL A 60 3.69 12.49 2.40
CA VAL A 60 3.22 13.75 2.96
C VAL A 60 3.73 13.93 4.39
N THR A 61 3.62 12.90 5.24
CA THR A 61 4.08 13.01 6.63
C THR A 61 5.59 13.18 6.71
N ALA A 62 6.34 12.51 5.83
CA ALA A 62 7.79 12.66 5.74
C ALA A 62 8.19 14.08 5.30
N SER A 63 7.52 14.66 4.29
CA SER A 63 7.83 16.01 3.82
C SER A 63 7.55 17.08 4.89
N MET A 64 6.45 16.94 5.64
CA MET A 64 6.14 17.83 6.77
C MET A 64 7.21 17.75 7.86
N VAL A 65 7.65 16.54 8.20
CA VAL A 65 8.74 16.36 9.19
C VAL A 65 10.05 16.96 8.69
N SER A 66 10.38 16.81 7.40
CA SER A 66 11.54 17.42 6.77
C SER A 66 11.48 18.95 6.77
N ALA A 67 10.29 19.53 6.67
CA ALA A 67 10.06 20.97 6.80
C ALA A 67 10.19 21.49 8.25
N GLY A 68 10.41 20.60 9.23
CA GLY A 68 10.54 20.96 10.65
C GLY A 68 9.21 20.98 11.41
N GLU A 69 8.10 20.71 10.72
CA GLU A 69 6.77 20.66 11.33
C GLU A 69 6.62 19.47 12.29
N LYS A 70 5.69 19.61 13.25
CA LYS A 70 5.34 18.56 14.21
C LYS A 70 3.90 18.08 13.99
N PRO A 71 3.63 17.32 12.90
CA PRO A 71 2.27 16.91 12.56
C PRO A 71 1.77 15.79 13.48
N ALA A 72 1.30 16.12 14.68
CA ALA A 72 0.89 15.14 15.70
C ALA A 72 -0.40 14.39 15.32
N VAL A 73 -1.41 15.08 14.77
CA VAL A 73 -2.70 14.50 14.40
C VAL A 73 -2.58 13.56 13.20
N ILE A 74 -1.94 14.02 12.12
CA ILE A 74 -1.70 13.22 10.91
C ILE A 74 -0.83 12.01 11.25
N SER A 75 0.17 12.18 12.12
CA SER A 75 0.99 11.09 12.63
C SER A 75 0.17 10.02 13.38
N ALA A 76 -0.85 10.41 14.15
CA ALA A 76 -1.71 9.48 14.87
C ALA A 76 -2.69 8.76 13.93
N LEU A 77 -3.30 9.50 13.00
CA LEU A 77 -4.18 8.95 11.97
C LEU A 77 -3.43 7.92 11.12
N LEU A 78 -2.22 8.25 10.66
CA LEU A 78 -1.41 7.36 9.84
C LEU A 78 -1.05 6.07 10.56
N LYS A 79 -0.82 6.12 11.89
CA LYS A 79 -0.61 4.91 12.68
C LYS A 79 -1.84 4.03 12.71
N TYR A 80 -3.01 4.62 12.94
CA TYR A 80 -4.29 3.90 12.98
C TYR A 80 -4.57 3.21 11.64
N VAL A 81 -4.51 3.96 10.55
CA VAL A 81 -4.76 3.44 9.19
C VAL A 81 -3.71 2.40 8.79
N SER A 82 -2.45 2.55 9.23
CA SER A 82 -1.41 1.57 8.92
C SER A 82 -1.53 0.22 9.64
N THR A 83 -2.46 0.10 10.59
CA THR A 83 -2.71 -1.12 11.37
C THR A 83 -4.03 -1.82 11.05
N GLU A 84 -4.91 -1.20 10.26
CA GLU A 84 -6.08 -1.86 9.68
C GLU A 84 -5.71 -2.61 8.39
#